data_AF-A0A540WJL3-F1
#
_entry.id   AF-A0A540WJL3-F1
#
_cell.length_a   1.000
_cell.length_b   1.000
_cell.length_c   1.000
_cell.angle_alpha   90.00
_cell.angle_beta   90.00
_cell.angle_gamma   90.00
#
_symmetry.space_group_name_H-M   'P 1'
#
loop_
_entity.id
_entity.type
_entity.pdbx_description
1 polymer ?
#
loop_
_entity_poly.entity_id
_entity_poly.type
_entity_poly.pdbx_seq_one_letter_code
_entity_poly.pdbx_strand_id
1 'polypeptide(L)'
;MELVCIGLSHRTAPLVVRERLALSETRQVEVLQRLAQSPVEVLWVSTCNRVEVYLSAPDGLVARERAVMELQALGGEEALEHLYEHRGEAALIHLFRVASSLDSMVLGEAQILGQVKDAVRAAETAGALGTTLNQLFQRSFAVAKEVRTSTEIGAHSISMAAAAVRLAGQLFEDLTEIRILFVGAGEMIELAATHFAAKNPKGLAIANRTLERGEKLATRFGGEVMR
;
A
#
# COMPACT_ATOMS: atom_id res chain seq x y z
N MET A 1 -16.54 22.20 -1.12
CA MET A 1 -15.58 21.21 -0.63
C MET A 1 -14.53 21.02 -1.71
N GLU A 2 -13.31 21.41 -1.42
CA GLU A 2 -12.14 21.26 -2.28
C GLU A 2 -11.35 20.02 -1.84
N LEU A 3 -10.96 19.21 -2.80
CA LEU A 3 -10.18 17.99 -2.60
C LEU A 3 -8.69 18.29 -2.76
N VAL A 4 -7.88 17.84 -1.81
CA VAL A 4 -6.42 17.89 -1.86
C VAL A 4 -5.85 16.52 -1.54
N CYS A 5 -4.88 16.07 -2.31
CA CYS A 5 -4.05 14.90 -2.03
C CYS A 5 -2.61 15.37 -1.86
N ILE A 6 -2.00 15.06 -0.73
CA ILE A 6 -0.58 15.32 -0.47
C ILE A 6 0.07 14.05 0.01
N GLY A 7 1.27 13.76 -0.49
CA GLY A 7 1.97 12.57 -0.06
C GLY A 7 3.32 12.44 -0.72
N LEU A 8 3.89 11.27 -0.53
CA LEU A 8 5.13 10.86 -1.15
C LEU A 8 5.00 9.42 -1.66
N SER A 9 5.83 9.06 -2.63
CA SER A 9 5.83 7.74 -3.23
C SER A 9 7.25 7.26 -3.48
N HIS A 10 7.40 6.00 -3.86
CA HIS A 10 8.67 5.43 -4.32
C HIS A 10 9.32 6.21 -5.47
N ARG A 11 8.56 7.04 -6.21
CA ARG A 11 9.09 7.93 -7.26
C ARG A 11 9.72 9.21 -6.69
N THR A 12 9.23 9.71 -5.56
CA THR A 12 9.64 11.01 -5.01
C THR A 12 10.53 10.89 -3.77
N ALA A 13 10.40 9.82 -2.98
CA ALA A 13 11.08 9.65 -1.71
C ALA A 13 11.81 8.29 -1.59
N PRO A 14 13.03 8.28 -1.00
CA PRO A 14 13.72 7.04 -0.65
C PRO A 14 12.96 6.27 0.43
N LEU A 15 13.18 4.95 0.51
CA LEU A 15 12.47 4.06 1.45
C LEU A 15 12.53 4.56 2.90
N VAL A 16 13.71 4.98 3.36
CA VAL A 16 13.95 5.43 4.75
C VAL A 16 13.03 6.59 5.15
N VAL A 17 12.73 7.52 4.24
CA VAL A 17 11.81 8.63 4.50
C VAL A 17 10.37 8.12 4.59
N ARG A 18 9.99 7.19 3.70
CA ARG A 18 8.63 6.63 3.64
C ARG A 18 8.30 5.77 4.86
N GLU A 19 9.28 5.03 5.38
CA GLU A 19 9.12 4.19 6.56
C GLU A 19 8.77 5.00 7.83
N ARG A 20 9.27 6.24 7.95
CA ARG A 20 8.90 7.12 9.08
C ARG A 20 7.42 7.49 9.09
N LEU A 21 6.79 7.51 7.92
CA LEU A 21 5.36 7.81 7.75
C LEU A 21 4.47 6.56 7.79
N ALA A 22 5.05 5.36 7.90
CA ALA A 22 4.28 4.14 8.10
C ALA A 22 3.74 4.12 9.53
N LEU A 23 2.42 4.16 9.68
CA LEU A 23 1.75 4.22 10.97
C LEU A 23 1.28 2.83 11.42
N SER A 24 1.31 2.60 12.74
CA SER A 24 0.54 1.51 13.33
C SER A 24 -0.96 1.86 13.27
N GLU A 25 -1.82 0.84 13.34
CA GLU A 25 -3.29 1.02 13.31
C GLU A 25 -3.77 2.04 14.35
N THR A 26 -3.30 1.93 15.60
CA THR A 26 -3.66 2.86 16.69
C THR A 26 -3.26 4.29 16.36
N ARG A 27 -2.02 4.49 15.86
CA ARG A 27 -1.49 5.81 15.53
C ARG A 27 -2.19 6.40 14.31
N GLN A 28 -2.60 5.57 13.35
CA GLN A 28 -3.38 5.99 12.20
C GLN A 28 -4.75 6.52 12.62
N VAL A 29 -5.44 5.86 13.56
CA VAL A 29 -6.72 6.35 14.09
C VAL A 29 -6.55 7.72 14.76
N GLU A 30 -5.51 7.90 15.58
CA GLU A 30 -5.22 9.18 16.23
C GLU A 30 -4.95 10.31 15.22
N VAL A 31 -4.18 10.03 14.16
CA VAL A 31 -3.90 10.97 13.07
C VAL A 31 -5.19 11.35 12.33
N LEU A 32 -6.00 10.36 11.97
CA LEU A 32 -7.28 10.56 11.28
C LEU A 32 -8.23 11.45 12.10
N GLN A 33 -8.40 11.16 13.39
CA GLN A 33 -9.25 11.95 14.29
C GLN A 33 -8.73 13.39 14.47
N ARG A 34 -7.41 13.56 14.58
CA ARG A 34 -6.80 14.88 14.72
C ARG A 34 -7.01 15.74 13.47
N LEU A 35 -6.87 15.16 12.28
CA LEU A 35 -7.03 15.87 11.02
C LEU A 35 -8.50 16.15 10.66
N ALA A 36 -9.41 15.23 10.99
CA ALA A 36 -10.83 15.29 10.63
C ALA A 36 -11.68 16.21 11.52
N GLN A 37 -11.19 17.44 11.72
CA GLN A 37 -11.94 18.48 12.42
C GLN A 37 -13.03 19.02 11.49
N SER A 38 -14.30 18.79 11.83
CA SER A 38 -15.44 19.24 11.03
C SER A 38 -15.28 20.71 10.58
N PRO A 39 -15.50 21.02 9.29
CA PRO A 39 -16.09 20.17 8.23
C PRO A 39 -15.06 19.41 7.37
N VAL A 40 -13.85 19.12 7.87
CA VAL A 40 -12.79 18.42 7.12
C VAL A 40 -12.99 16.90 7.15
N GLU A 41 -12.97 16.27 5.98
CA GLU A 41 -12.92 14.81 5.82
C GLU A 41 -11.49 14.38 5.45
N VAL A 42 -11.07 13.20 5.90
CA VAL A 42 -9.68 12.73 5.76
C VAL A 42 -9.61 11.24 5.44
N LEU A 43 -8.76 10.87 4.49
CA LEU A 43 -8.31 9.50 4.28
C LEU A 43 -6.78 9.43 4.32
N TRP A 44 -6.25 8.43 5.01
CA TRP A 44 -4.82 8.11 5.01
C TRP A 44 -4.56 6.80 4.27
N VAL A 45 -3.90 6.87 3.11
CA VAL A 45 -3.52 5.72 2.29
C VAL A 45 -2.03 5.46 2.48
N SER A 46 -1.70 4.32 3.11
CA SER A 46 -0.32 3.90 3.32
C SER A 46 -0.11 2.51 2.73
N THR A 47 0.87 2.40 1.83
CA THR A 47 1.33 1.14 1.25
C THR A 47 2.86 1.03 1.38
N CYS A 48 3.44 -0.07 0.93
CA CYS A 48 4.90 -0.21 0.85
C CYS A 48 5.57 0.78 -0.11
N ASN A 49 4.79 1.45 -0.98
CA ASN A 49 5.29 2.29 -2.07
C ASN A 49 4.80 3.74 -2.03
N ARG A 50 3.89 4.10 -1.13
CA ARG A 50 3.38 5.47 -0.97
C ARG A 50 2.75 5.71 0.40
N VAL A 51 2.78 6.96 0.83
CA VAL A 51 1.97 7.48 1.92
C VAL A 51 1.31 8.75 1.43
N GLU A 52 -0.02 8.76 1.44
CA GLU A 52 -0.85 9.85 0.92
C GLU A 52 -1.96 10.17 1.91
N VAL A 53 -2.23 11.46 2.08
CA VAL A 53 -3.39 11.96 2.79
C VAL A 53 -4.30 12.69 1.81
N TYR A 54 -5.56 12.26 1.75
CA TYR A 54 -6.62 12.90 0.98
C TYR A 54 -7.49 13.68 1.95
N LEU A 55 -7.65 14.98 1.72
CA LEU A 55 -8.51 15.83 2.52
C LEU A 55 -9.56 16.50 1.65
N SER A 56 -10.77 16.61 2.20
CA SER A 56 -11.84 17.40 1.62
C SER A 56 -12.28 18.44 2.65
N ALA A 57 -12.21 19.71 2.31
CA ALA A 57 -12.59 20.82 3.19
C ALA A 57 -13.25 21.96 2.40
N PRO A 58 -13.97 22.91 3.04
CA PRO A 58 -14.51 24.06 2.33
C PRO A 58 -13.42 24.92 1.67
N ASP A 59 -12.25 25.03 2.30
CA ASP A 59 -11.08 25.74 1.82
C ASP A 59 -9.91 24.77 1.62
N GLY A 60 -9.44 24.65 0.37
CA GLY A 60 -8.34 23.76 0.00
C GLY A 60 -6.99 24.18 0.59
N LEU A 61 -6.78 25.46 0.92
CA LEU A 61 -5.55 25.93 1.56
C LEU A 61 -5.45 25.39 2.99
N VAL A 62 -6.54 25.43 3.74
CA VAL A 62 -6.61 24.86 5.10
C VAL A 62 -6.38 23.35 5.08
N ALA A 63 -6.99 22.65 4.11
CA ALA A 63 -6.76 21.21 3.92
C ALA A 63 -5.28 20.91 3.65
N ARG A 64 -4.65 21.70 2.77
CA ARG A 64 -3.23 21.57 2.43
C ARG A 64 -2.33 21.80 3.64
N GLU A 65 -2.51 22.90 4.36
CA GLU A 65 -1.67 23.24 5.50
C GLU A 65 -1.73 22.16 6.58
N ARG A 66 -2.93 21.65 6.88
CA ARG A 66 -3.11 20.52 7.82
C ARG A 66 -2.35 19.27 7.39
N ALA A 67 -2.44 18.90 6.11
CA ALA A 67 -1.72 17.76 5.57
C ALA A 67 -0.20 17.92 5.66
N VAL A 68 0.32 19.08 5.23
CA VAL A 68 1.76 19.37 5.23
C VAL A 68 2.30 19.36 6.66
N MET A 69 1.62 20.03 7.60
CA MET A 69 2.03 20.05 9.01
C MET A 69 2.07 18.64 9.62
N GLU A 70 1.07 17.81 9.34
CA GLU A 70 1.02 16.44 9.86
C GLU A 70 2.10 15.55 9.25
N LEU A 71 2.29 15.62 7.93
CA LEU A 71 3.35 14.88 7.23
C LEU A 71 4.74 15.30 7.70
N GLN A 72 4.97 16.59 7.95
CA GLN A 72 6.21 17.09 8.54
C GLN A 72 6.41 16.59 9.98
N ALA A 73 5.36 16.63 10.80
CA ALA A 73 5.45 16.19 12.19
C ALA A 73 5.79 14.69 12.31
N LEU A 74 5.32 13.88 11.38
CA LEU A 74 5.57 12.43 11.34
C LEU A 74 6.89 12.08 10.63
N GLY A 75 7.20 12.73 9.51
CA GLY A 75 8.31 12.37 8.62
C GLY A 75 9.59 13.19 8.82
N GLY A 76 9.51 14.31 9.54
CA GLY A 76 10.58 15.29 9.69
C GLY A 76 10.67 16.27 8.52
N GLU A 77 11.63 17.19 8.59
CA GLU A 77 11.86 18.22 7.57
C GLU A 77 12.22 17.62 6.20
N GLU A 78 13.01 16.53 6.19
CA GLU A 78 13.37 15.77 4.98
C GLU A 78 12.13 15.29 4.20
N ALA A 79 11.03 14.94 4.88
CA ALA A 79 9.83 14.48 4.19
C ALA A 79 9.19 15.58 3.32
N LEU A 80 9.33 16.85 3.70
CA LEU A 80 8.78 17.99 2.96
C LEU A 80 9.39 18.13 1.56
N GLU A 81 10.67 17.80 1.41
CA GLU A 81 11.40 17.89 0.15
C GLU A 81 10.89 16.90 -0.91
N HIS A 82 10.16 15.87 -0.48
CA HIS A 82 9.68 14.79 -1.33
C HIS A 82 8.17 14.79 -1.57
N LEU A 83 7.44 15.77 -1.01
CA LEU A 83 5.99 15.83 -1.15
C LEU A 83 5.59 16.23 -2.56
N TYR A 84 4.59 15.54 -3.10
CA TYR A 84 3.80 16.03 -4.24
C TYR A 84 2.40 16.39 -3.78
N GLU A 85 1.76 17.24 -4.57
CA GLU A 85 0.43 17.77 -4.29
C GLU A 85 -0.45 17.69 -5.54
N HIS A 86 -1.67 17.20 -5.36
CA HIS A 86 -2.72 17.22 -6.35
C HIS A 86 -3.96 17.89 -5.76
N ARG A 87 -4.65 18.71 -6.56
CA ARG A 87 -5.86 19.43 -6.16
C ARG A 87 -7.03 19.15 -7.11
N GLY A 88 -8.24 19.14 -6.56
CA GLY A 88 -9.48 18.98 -7.32
C GLY A 88 -9.45 17.77 -8.24
N GLU A 89 -9.66 18.01 -9.54
CA GLU A 89 -9.68 16.95 -10.56
C GLU A 89 -8.36 16.17 -10.64
N ALA A 90 -7.20 16.82 -10.43
CA ALA A 90 -5.92 16.12 -10.45
C ALA A 90 -5.81 15.09 -9.31
N ALA A 91 -6.35 15.41 -8.13
CA ALA A 91 -6.38 14.48 -6.99
C ALA A 91 -7.33 13.29 -7.25
N LEU A 92 -8.47 13.56 -7.92
CA LEU A 92 -9.41 12.53 -8.34
C LEU A 92 -8.77 11.55 -9.35
N ILE A 93 -8.15 12.09 -10.40
CA ILE A 93 -7.48 11.28 -11.44
C ILE A 93 -6.35 10.47 -10.81
N HIS A 94 -5.58 11.09 -9.91
CA HIS A 94 -4.52 10.41 -9.16
C HIS A 94 -5.07 9.24 -8.34
N LEU A 95 -6.14 9.45 -7.57
CA LEU A 95 -6.80 8.38 -6.82
C LEU A 95 -7.24 7.22 -7.73
N PHE A 96 -7.85 7.52 -8.88
CA PHE A 96 -8.27 6.49 -9.83
C PHE A 96 -7.08 5.71 -10.38
N ARG A 97 -5.96 6.37 -10.66
CA ARG A 97 -4.72 5.71 -11.07
C ARG A 97 -4.15 4.83 -9.96
N VAL A 98 -4.12 5.31 -8.72
CA VAL A 98 -3.65 4.52 -7.57
C VAL A 98 -4.54 3.30 -7.34
N ALA A 99 -5.86 3.48 -7.22
CA ALA A 99 -6.82 2.39 -6.99
C ALA A 99 -6.83 1.36 -8.12
N SER A 100 -6.56 1.79 -9.36
CA SER A 100 -6.44 0.91 -10.53
C SER A 100 -5.03 0.32 -10.70
N SER A 101 -4.10 0.61 -9.78
CA SER A 101 -2.68 0.20 -9.85
C SER A 101 -1.95 0.65 -11.14
N LEU A 102 -2.37 1.80 -11.69
CA LEU A 102 -1.70 2.48 -12.83
C LEU A 102 -0.53 3.35 -12.38
N ASP A 103 -0.56 3.82 -11.14
CA ASP A 103 0.58 4.47 -10.50
C ASP A 103 1.08 3.58 -9.37
N SER A 104 1.79 2.51 -9.73
CA SER A 104 2.36 1.54 -8.80
C SER A 104 3.69 1.04 -9.36
N MET A 105 4.61 0.62 -8.49
CA MET A 105 5.90 0.05 -8.91
C MET A 105 5.68 -1.21 -9.78
N VAL A 106 4.66 -2.00 -9.44
CA VAL A 106 4.15 -3.09 -10.24
C VAL A 106 2.77 -2.68 -10.75
N LEU A 107 2.66 -2.50 -12.08
CA LEU A 107 1.40 -2.15 -12.72
C LEU A 107 0.40 -3.31 -12.60
N GLY A 108 -0.85 -3.01 -12.21
CA GLY A 108 -1.93 -3.98 -12.13
C GLY A 108 -1.97 -4.84 -10.86
N GLU A 109 -1.13 -4.53 -9.86
CA GLU A 109 -1.07 -5.26 -8.59
C GLU A 109 -2.43 -5.20 -7.85
N ALA A 110 -3.04 -6.37 -7.68
CA ALA A 110 -4.41 -6.49 -7.15
C ALA A 110 -4.54 -6.01 -5.70
N GLN A 111 -3.44 -6.08 -4.93
CA GLN A 111 -3.41 -5.73 -3.51
C GLN A 111 -3.64 -4.23 -3.25
N ILE A 112 -3.25 -3.35 -4.19
CA ILE A 112 -3.38 -1.90 -4.01
C ILE A 112 -4.85 -1.50 -3.80
N LEU A 113 -5.78 -2.05 -4.58
CA LEU A 113 -7.21 -1.80 -4.41
C LEU A 113 -7.72 -2.26 -3.04
N GLY A 114 -7.19 -3.39 -2.53
CA GLY A 114 -7.48 -3.88 -1.18
C GLY A 114 -7.01 -2.90 -0.11
N GLN A 115 -5.77 -2.43 -0.21
CA GLN A 115 -5.19 -1.46 0.72
C GLN A 115 -5.95 -0.11 0.74
N VAL A 116 -6.42 0.37 -0.43
CA VAL A 116 -7.28 1.57 -0.47
C VAL A 116 -8.62 1.31 0.21
N LYS A 117 -9.22 0.12 0.06
CA LYS A 117 -10.45 -0.25 0.80
C LYS A 117 -10.23 -0.30 2.31
N ASP A 118 -9.10 -0.84 2.74
CA ASP A 118 -8.77 -0.92 4.17
C ASP A 118 -8.51 0.46 4.76
N ALA A 119 -7.84 1.36 4.01
CA ALA A 119 -7.73 2.77 4.38
C ALA A 119 -9.11 3.42 4.58
N VAL A 120 -10.06 3.18 3.67
CA VAL A 120 -11.42 3.75 3.76
C VAL A 120 -12.14 3.23 5.00
N ARG A 121 -12.05 1.93 5.28
CA ARG A 121 -12.61 1.33 6.51
C ARG A 121 -11.99 1.91 7.78
N ALA A 122 -10.68 2.15 7.77
CA ALA A 122 -9.99 2.76 8.90
C ALA A 122 -10.47 4.21 9.14
N ALA A 123 -10.61 5.00 8.07
CA ALA A 123 -11.15 6.37 8.17
C ALA A 123 -12.62 6.40 8.61
N GLU A 124 -13.45 5.48 8.12
CA GLU A 124 -14.85 5.34 8.54
C GLU A 124 -14.94 4.99 10.04
N THR A 125 -14.15 4.00 10.48
CA THR A 125 -14.10 3.58 11.89
C THR A 125 -13.60 4.70 12.80
N ALA A 126 -12.67 5.53 12.33
CA ALA A 126 -12.14 6.68 13.05
C ALA A 126 -13.09 7.90 13.05
N GLY A 127 -14.21 7.85 12.31
CA GLY A 127 -15.12 8.99 12.14
C GLY A 127 -14.54 10.12 11.28
N ALA A 128 -13.49 9.83 10.49
CA ALA A 128 -12.78 10.80 9.67
C ALA A 128 -13.33 10.92 8.24
N LEU A 129 -14.21 10.00 7.83
CA LEU A 129 -14.80 9.97 6.50
C LEU A 129 -16.18 10.65 6.51
N GLY A 130 -16.40 11.60 5.60
CA GLY A 130 -17.72 12.19 5.36
C GLY A 130 -18.31 11.76 4.03
N THR A 131 -19.36 12.45 3.60
CA THR A 131 -20.11 12.10 2.39
C THR A 131 -19.28 12.30 1.12
N THR A 132 -18.40 13.31 1.09
CA THR A 132 -17.64 13.69 -0.11
C THR A 132 -16.62 12.63 -0.47
N LEU A 133 -15.73 12.31 0.48
CA LEU A 133 -14.70 11.30 0.30
C LEU A 133 -15.32 9.91 0.17
N ASN A 134 -16.37 9.58 0.93
CA ASN A 134 -17.01 8.27 0.77
C ASN A 134 -17.50 8.05 -0.68
N GLN A 135 -18.23 9.01 -1.26
CA GLN A 135 -18.67 8.91 -2.66
C GLN A 135 -17.49 8.81 -3.64
N LEU A 136 -16.44 9.59 -3.40
CA LEU A 136 -15.21 9.58 -4.19
C LEU A 136 -14.57 8.18 -4.23
N PHE A 137 -14.40 7.55 -3.08
CA PHE A 137 -13.76 6.24 -2.98
C PHE A 137 -14.64 5.12 -3.54
N GLN A 138 -15.96 5.16 -3.33
CA GLN A 138 -16.87 4.21 -3.99
C GLN A 138 -16.77 4.31 -5.52
N ARG A 139 -16.68 5.52 -6.07
CA ARG A 139 -16.45 5.70 -7.51
C ARG A 139 -15.08 5.17 -7.92
N SER A 140 -14.05 5.40 -7.12
CA SER A 140 -12.70 4.89 -7.41
C SER A 140 -12.67 3.36 -7.49
N PHE A 141 -13.44 2.66 -6.66
CA PHE A 141 -13.55 1.19 -6.69
C PHE A 141 -14.27 0.69 -7.94
N ALA A 142 -15.31 1.39 -8.38
CA ALA A 142 -16.01 1.07 -9.63
C ALA A 142 -15.07 1.24 -10.84
N VAL A 143 -14.33 2.35 -10.89
CA VAL A 143 -13.35 2.61 -11.96
C VAL A 143 -12.23 1.57 -11.94
N ALA A 144 -11.68 1.26 -10.78
CA ALA A 144 -10.64 0.23 -10.66
C ALA A 144 -11.12 -1.15 -11.12
N LYS A 145 -12.38 -1.50 -10.82
CA LYS A 145 -13.00 -2.73 -11.32
C LYS A 145 -13.12 -2.70 -12.85
N GLU A 146 -13.63 -1.61 -13.41
CA GLU A 146 -13.80 -1.43 -14.86
C GLU A 146 -12.45 -1.50 -15.60
N VAL A 147 -11.42 -0.80 -15.13
CA VAL A 147 -10.07 -0.86 -15.71
C VAL A 147 -9.55 -2.29 -15.72
N ARG A 148 -9.72 -3.05 -14.63
CA ARG A 148 -9.25 -4.43 -14.54
C ARG A 148 -10.04 -5.38 -15.44
N THR A 149 -11.34 -5.17 -15.63
CA THR A 149 -12.17 -6.06 -16.45
C THR A 149 -12.12 -5.74 -17.94
N SER A 150 -11.88 -4.48 -18.29
CA SER A 150 -11.96 -3.97 -19.66
C SER A 150 -10.58 -3.79 -20.31
N THR A 151 -9.48 -4.06 -19.60
CA THR A 151 -8.11 -3.94 -20.11
C THR A 151 -7.25 -5.15 -19.72
N GLU A 152 -6.10 -5.31 -20.38
CA GLU A 152 -5.14 -6.38 -20.06
C GLU A 152 -4.47 -6.24 -18.68
N ILE A 153 -4.67 -5.12 -17.99
CA ILE A 153 -4.09 -4.86 -16.66
C ILE A 153 -4.60 -5.87 -15.63
N GLY A 154 -5.82 -6.38 -15.79
CA GLY A 154 -6.36 -7.44 -14.96
C GLY A 154 -6.04 -8.86 -15.44
N ALA A 155 -5.50 -9.03 -16.65
CA ALA A 155 -5.34 -10.33 -17.30
C ALA A 155 -4.17 -11.15 -16.76
N HIS A 156 -3.15 -10.49 -16.21
CA HIS A 156 -1.98 -11.15 -15.63
C HIS A 156 -1.79 -10.73 -14.17
N SER A 157 -1.62 -11.72 -13.29
CA SER A 157 -1.26 -11.48 -11.88
C SER A 157 0.21 -11.09 -11.75
N ILE A 158 0.52 -9.85 -12.08
CA ILE A 158 1.84 -9.27 -11.78
C ILE A 158 1.81 -8.81 -10.32
N SER A 159 2.73 -9.31 -9.52
CA SER A 159 2.89 -8.97 -8.10
C SER A 159 4.34 -8.66 -7.79
N MET A 160 4.60 -7.93 -6.70
CA MET A 160 5.96 -7.77 -6.18
C MET A 160 6.66 -9.11 -5.92
N ALA A 161 5.91 -10.12 -5.47
CA ALA A 161 6.42 -11.48 -5.26
C ALA A 161 6.85 -12.14 -6.58
N ALA A 162 6.05 -12.04 -7.64
CA ALA A 162 6.42 -12.56 -8.97
C ALA A 162 7.65 -11.83 -9.54
N ALA A 163 7.73 -10.51 -9.34
CA ALA A 163 8.88 -9.71 -9.73
C ALA A 163 10.15 -10.13 -8.97
N ALA A 164 10.04 -10.43 -7.66
CA ALA A 164 11.14 -10.93 -6.85
C ALA A 164 11.66 -12.29 -7.35
N VAL A 165 10.78 -13.22 -7.74
CA VAL A 165 11.20 -14.49 -8.34
C VAL A 165 11.94 -14.28 -9.66
N ARG A 166 11.46 -13.37 -10.51
CA ARG A 166 12.14 -13.04 -11.77
C ARG A 166 13.53 -12.47 -11.53
N LEU A 167 13.66 -11.56 -10.56
CA LEU A 167 14.95 -10.99 -10.17
C LEU A 167 15.88 -12.08 -9.61
N ALA A 168 15.37 -12.96 -8.75
CA ALA A 168 16.15 -14.07 -8.21
C ALA A 168 16.68 -14.99 -9.33
N GLY A 169 15.88 -15.31 -10.34
CA GLY A 169 16.35 -16.10 -11.49
C GLY A 169 17.36 -15.39 -12.40
N GLN A 170 17.51 -14.06 -12.29
CA GLN A 170 18.58 -13.32 -12.98
C GLN A 170 19.88 -13.30 -12.16
N LEU A 171 19.77 -13.35 -10.84
CA LEU A 171 20.91 -13.32 -9.91
C LEU A 171 21.48 -14.72 -9.62
N PHE A 172 20.61 -15.71 -9.56
CA PHE A 172 20.94 -17.11 -9.31
C PHE A 172 20.58 -17.91 -10.56
N GLU A 173 21.59 -18.46 -11.25
CA GLU A 173 21.44 -19.17 -12.52
C GLU A 173 20.44 -20.33 -12.44
N ASP A 174 20.47 -21.10 -11.34
CA ASP A 174 19.58 -22.22 -11.09
C ASP A 174 18.99 -22.18 -9.68
N LEU A 175 17.72 -21.78 -9.57
CA LEU A 175 16.99 -21.74 -8.31
C LEU A 175 16.76 -23.14 -7.71
N THR A 176 16.83 -24.21 -8.51
CA THR A 176 16.63 -25.59 -8.02
C THR A 176 17.76 -26.05 -7.10
N GLU A 177 18.92 -25.40 -7.16
CA GLU A 177 20.05 -25.64 -6.25
C GLU A 177 20.09 -24.71 -5.03
N ILE A 178 19.14 -23.78 -4.92
CA ILE A 178 19.11 -22.78 -3.86
C ILE A 178 18.15 -23.18 -2.75
N ARG A 179 18.57 -23.00 -1.49
CA ARG A 179 17.68 -23.05 -0.32
C ARG A 179 17.17 -21.66 -0.01
N ILE A 180 15.85 -21.53 0.17
CA ILE A 180 15.19 -20.24 0.37
C ILE A 180 14.64 -20.16 1.79
N LEU A 181 15.00 -19.09 2.51
CA LEU A 181 14.44 -18.76 3.81
C LEU A 181 13.43 -17.62 3.67
N PHE A 182 12.21 -17.86 4.11
CA PHE A 182 11.21 -16.81 4.30
C PHE A 182 11.19 -16.38 5.76
N VAL A 183 11.17 -15.06 6.00
CA VAL A 183 11.09 -14.49 7.34
C VAL A 183 9.72 -13.82 7.52
N GLY A 184 8.90 -14.40 8.38
CA GLY A 184 7.50 -14.05 8.61
C GLY A 184 6.53 -15.11 8.09
N ALA A 185 5.25 -14.93 8.38
CA ALA A 185 4.15 -15.78 7.90
C ALA A 185 2.89 -14.94 7.60
N GLY A 186 3.10 -13.77 6.99
CA GLY A 186 2.02 -12.88 6.53
C GLY A 186 1.69 -13.09 5.06
N GLU A 187 0.66 -12.39 4.58
CA GLU A 187 0.15 -12.49 3.20
C GLU A 187 1.25 -12.32 2.13
N MET A 188 2.15 -11.35 2.32
CA MET A 188 3.27 -11.12 1.38
C MET A 188 4.25 -12.29 1.32
N ILE A 189 4.51 -12.92 2.47
CA ILE A 189 5.39 -14.09 2.53
C ILE A 189 4.70 -15.30 1.92
N GLU A 190 3.40 -15.49 2.16
CA GLU A 190 2.63 -16.54 1.52
C GLU A 190 2.61 -16.41 -0.01
N LEU A 191 2.43 -15.19 -0.52
CA LEU A 191 2.47 -14.92 -1.95
C LEU A 191 3.87 -15.19 -2.52
N ALA A 192 4.92 -14.71 -1.86
CA ALA A 192 6.31 -14.99 -2.24
C ALA A 192 6.61 -16.50 -2.25
N ALA A 193 6.25 -17.21 -1.18
CA ALA A 193 6.42 -18.65 -1.07
C ALA A 193 5.69 -19.40 -2.18
N THR A 194 4.47 -18.98 -2.53
CA THR A 194 3.72 -19.55 -3.67
C THR A 194 4.51 -19.43 -4.98
N HIS A 195 5.04 -18.25 -5.29
CA HIS A 195 5.79 -18.02 -6.53
C HIS A 195 7.15 -18.74 -6.55
N PHE A 196 7.86 -18.77 -5.43
CA PHE A 196 9.16 -19.45 -5.32
C PHE A 196 9.03 -20.96 -5.28
N ALA A 197 8.02 -21.52 -4.61
CA ALA A 197 7.76 -22.96 -4.59
C ALA A 197 7.50 -23.50 -6.00
N ALA A 198 6.84 -22.72 -6.86
CA ALA A 198 6.63 -23.07 -8.28
C ALA A 198 7.92 -23.19 -9.11
N LYS A 199 9.07 -22.76 -8.56
CA LYS A 199 10.40 -22.93 -9.17
C LYS A 199 11.15 -24.17 -8.69
N ASN A 200 10.56 -24.97 -7.79
CA ASN A 200 11.15 -26.18 -7.22
C ASN A 200 12.57 -25.99 -6.66
N PRO A 201 12.76 -25.05 -5.71
CA PRO A 201 14.06 -24.84 -5.07
C PRO A 201 14.50 -26.05 -4.25
N LYS A 202 15.81 -26.12 -3.94
CA LYS A 202 16.43 -27.21 -3.18
C LYS A 202 15.79 -27.45 -1.81
N GLY A 203 15.25 -26.39 -1.23
CA GLY A 203 14.54 -26.43 0.04
C GLY A 203 13.93 -25.09 0.38
N LEU A 204 12.86 -25.14 1.17
CA LEU A 204 12.16 -23.97 1.69
C LEU A 204 12.18 -24.02 3.21
N ALA A 205 12.42 -22.89 3.86
CA ALA A 205 12.31 -22.74 5.30
C ALA A 205 11.50 -21.49 5.64
N ILE A 206 10.73 -21.52 6.72
CA ILE A 206 9.92 -20.40 7.20
C ILE A 206 10.29 -20.09 8.63
N ALA A 207 10.98 -18.97 8.84
CA ALA A 207 11.26 -18.41 10.16
C ALA A 207 10.12 -17.48 10.57
N ASN A 208 9.45 -17.74 11.69
CA ASN A 208 8.40 -16.84 12.17
C ASN A 208 8.34 -16.76 13.69
N ARG A 209 8.05 -15.56 14.22
CA ARG A 209 7.93 -15.32 15.67
C ARG A 209 6.93 -16.26 16.34
N THR A 210 5.83 -16.59 15.66
CA THR A 210 4.83 -17.56 16.10
C THR A 210 4.98 -18.84 15.30
N LEU A 211 5.48 -19.90 15.94
CA LEU A 211 5.79 -21.18 15.28
C LEU A 211 4.59 -21.75 14.53
N GLU A 212 3.41 -21.78 15.16
CA GLU A 212 2.16 -22.31 14.58
C GLU A 212 1.80 -21.68 13.22
N ARG A 213 2.03 -20.37 13.07
CA ARG A 213 1.79 -19.68 11.79
C ARG A 213 2.84 -20.06 10.74
N GLY A 214 4.09 -20.24 11.16
CA GLY A 214 5.16 -20.73 10.28
C GLY A 214 4.91 -22.17 9.82
N GLU A 215 4.49 -23.05 10.73
CA GLU A 215 4.18 -24.46 10.46
C GLU A 215 3.07 -24.62 9.42
N LYS A 216 1.97 -23.86 9.54
CA LYS A 216 0.87 -23.88 8.56
C LYS A 216 1.37 -23.56 7.16
N LEU A 217 2.22 -22.55 7.04
CA LEU A 217 2.74 -22.11 5.76
C LEU A 217 3.81 -23.07 5.22
N ALA A 218 4.66 -23.60 6.08
CA ALA A 218 5.72 -24.54 5.73
C ALA A 218 5.11 -25.85 5.22
N THR A 219 4.10 -26.36 5.91
CA THR A 219 3.35 -27.58 5.52
C THR A 219 2.75 -27.44 4.12
N ARG A 220 2.19 -26.27 3.79
CA ARG A 220 1.56 -26.03 2.48
C ARG A 220 2.54 -26.12 1.32
N PHE A 221 3.81 -25.77 1.53
CA PHE A 221 4.83 -25.73 0.48
C PHE A 221 5.93 -26.79 0.65
N GLY A 222 5.76 -27.75 1.55
CA GLY A 222 6.75 -28.79 1.83
C GLY A 222 8.08 -28.25 2.40
N GLY A 223 8.02 -27.14 3.12
CA GLY A 223 9.18 -26.51 3.76
C GLY A 223 9.36 -26.88 5.23
N GLU A 224 10.49 -26.47 5.79
CA GLU A 224 10.82 -26.58 7.21
C GLU A 224 10.37 -25.33 7.97
N VAL A 225 10.08 -25.47 9.26
CA VAL A 225 9.82 -24.33 10.15
C VAL A 225 11.04 -24.02 11.01
N MET A 226 11.33 -22.74 11.15
CA MET A 226 12.38 -22.22 12.03
C MET A 226 11.79 -21.14 12.94
N ARG A 227 12.43 -20.88 14.08
CA ARG A 227 12.02 -19.84 15.01
C ARG A 227 12.91 -18.61 14.91
#